data_AF-A0A9P8FIC8-F1
#
_entry.id   AF-A0A9P8FIC8-F1
#
_cell.length_a   1.000
_cell.length_b   1.000
_cell.length_c   1.000
_cell.angle_alpha   90.00
_cell.angle_beta   90.00
_cell.angle_gamma   90.00
#
_symmetry.space_group_name_H-M   'P 1'
#
loop_
_entity.id
_entity.type
_entity.pdbx_description
1 polymer ?
#
loop_
_entity_poly.entity_id
_entity_poly.type
_entity_poly.pdbx_seq_one_letter_code
_entity_poly.pdbx_strand_id
1 'polypeptide(L)'
;ASMDDNDELDKIAKSLPSPKTLGDFKLTPVEFEKDDDSNFHIDFITAASNLRAENYKIATADRHKTKFIAGKIIPAIATTTALVTGLVVLELYKIIDGKDDIEQYKNGFVNLALPFFGFSEPIASPKGKYQGKNGEVVIDKLWDRFDTEDVTLEQFLKNFADKGLEITMISSGVSLLYASFYPAAKNKDRLPLKLSELVETISKKPIPEHQKNVIFEITAEDTTEEDVEIPFVQLKMRK
;
A
#
# COMPACT_ATOMS: atom_id res chain seq x y z
N ALA A 1 4.33 48.87 16.54
CA ALA A 1 3.09 48.32 15.98
C ALA A 1 3.45 47.02 15.31
N SER A 2 2.82 45.91 15.70
CA SER A 2 2.95 44.65 14.96
C SER A 2 2.44 44.92 13.55
N MET A 3 3.32 44.85 12.55
CA MET A 3 2.87 44.84 11.16
C MET A 3 1.99 43.60 11.00
N ASP A 4 0.77 43.79 10.49
CA ASP A 4 -0.13 42.68 10.20
C ASP A 4 0.50 41.86 9.07
N ASP A 5 0.80 40.59 9.32
CA ASP A 5 1.42 39.71 8.34
C ASP A 5 0.60 39.67 7.03
N ASN A 6 -0.72 39.89 7.10
CA ASN A 6 -1.57 39.95 5.91
C ASN A 6 -1.27 41.19 5.05
N ASP A 7 -0.99 42.34 5.66
CA ASP A 7 -0.63 43.56 4.95
C ASP A 7 0.73 43.41 4.24
N GLU A 8 1.64 42.62 4.81
CA GLU A 8 2.95 42.33 4.20
C GLU A 8 2.83 41.34 3.03
N LEU A 9 2.04 40.27 3.19
CA LEU A 9 1.75 39.33 2.10
C LEU A 9 1.10 40.03 0.90
N ASP A 10 0.14 40.92 1.15
CA ASP A 10 -0.52 41.71 0.11
C ASP A 10 0.45 42.63 -0.64
N LYS A 11 1.39 43.25 0.08
CA LYS A 11 2.44 44.07 -0.54
C LYS A 11 3.36 43.22 -1.43
N ILE A 12 3.79 42.04 -0.96
CA ILE A 12 4.63 41.12 -1.75
C ILE A 12 3.88 40.68 -3.00
N ALA A 13 2.63 40.23 -2.90
CA ALA A 13 1.82 39.81 -4.03
C ALA A 13 1.65 40.94 -5.08
N LYS A 14 1.39 42.17 -4.62
CA LYS A 14 1.29 43.36 -5.50
C LYS A 14 2.61 43.78 -6.15
N SER A 15 3.75 43.37 -5.59
CA SER A 15 5.08 43.65 -6.14
C SER A 15 5.49 42.71 -7.28
N LEU A 16 4.79 41.58 -7.43
CA LEU A 16 5.11 40.60 -8.48
C LEU A 16 4.74 41.15 -9.87
N PRO A 17 5.60 40.94 -10.89
CA PRO A 17 5.28 41.31 -12.26
C PRO A 17 4.10 40.50 -12.79
N SER A 18 3.28 41.11 -13.66
CA SER A 18 2.20 40.39 -14.34
C SER A 18 2.79 39.31 -15.27
N PRO A 19 2.25 38.08 -15.32
CA PRO A 19 2.78 37.03 -16.20
C PRO A 19 2.90 37.45 -17.67
N LYS A 20 2.00 38.34 -18.16
CA LYS A 20 2.04 38.87 -19.52
C LYS A 20 3.32 39.65 -19.84
N THR A 21 3.94 40.30 -18.85
CA THR A 21 5.18 41.08 -19.05
C THR A 21 6.41 40.19 -19.18
N LEU A 22 6.32 38.92 -18.78
CA LEU A 22 7.41 37.94 -18.84
C LEU A 22 7.38 37.08 -20.11
N GLY A 23 6.32 37.18 -20.92
CA GLY A 23 6.19 36.44 -22.18
C GLY A 23 6.35 34.93 -22.00
N ASP A 24 7.19 34.31 -22.83
CA ASP A 24 7.49 32.87 -22.79
C ASP A 24 8.71 32.52 -21.91
N PHE A 25 9.14 33.44 -21.03
CA PHE A 25 10.28 33.19 -20.15
C PHE A 25 10.03 31.97 -19.25
N LYS A 26 11.01 31.07 -19.19
CA LYS A 26 11.00 29.90 -18.32
C LYS A 26 12.31 29.78 -17.57
N LEU A 27 12.20 29.49 -16.27
CA LEU A 27 13.33 28.99 -15.50
C LEU A 27 13.51 27.51 -15.79
N THR A 28 14.76 27.08 -15.84
CA THR A 28 15.09 25.64 -15.90
C THR A 28 15.30 25.17 -14.46
N PRO A 29 14.39 24.37 -13.89
CA PRO A 29 14.60 23.80 -12.57
C PRO A 29 15.80 22.85 -12.62
N VAL A 30 16.64 22.90 -11.59
CA VAL A 30 17.74 21.96 -11.43
C VAL A 30 17.17 20.63 -10.93
N GLU A 31 17.42 19.55 -11.67
CA GLU A 31 17.10 18.19 -11.22
C GLU A 31 18.32 17.61 -10.50
N PHE A 32 18.13 17.22 -9.23
CA PHE A 32 19.23 16.73 -8.43
C PHE A 32 19.75 15.38 -8.96
N GLU A 33 20.95 15.40 -9.51
CA GLU A 33 21.75 14.24 -9.85
C GLU A 33 23.03 14.20 -9.00
N LYS A 34 23.23 13.11 -8.26
CA LYS A 34 24.35 12.91 -7.32
C LYS A 34 25.54 12.22 -7.98
N ASP A 35 25.32 11.50 -9.08
CA ASP A 35 26.30 10.63 -9.75
C ASP A 35 27.03 11.30 -10.92
N ASP A 36 26.62 12.51 -11.28
CA ASP A 36 27.33 13.38 -12.22
C ASP A 36 28.14 14.43 -11.44
N ASP A 37 29.47 14.32 -11.52
CA ASP A 37 30.38 15.24 -10.84
C ASP A 37 30.56 16.57 -11.58
N SER A 38 30.02 16.72 -12.79
CA SER A 38 30.13 17.94 -13.61
C SER A 38 29.01 18.97 -13.39
N ASN A 39 27.96 18.60 -12.65
CA ASN A 39 26.77 19.44 -12.43
C ASN A 39 26.85 20.34 -11.18
N PHE A 40 27.92 20.22 -10.38
CA PHE A 40 28.16 20.98 -9.14
C PHE A 40 27.14 20.80 -8.01
N HIS A 41 26.21 19.84 -8.10
CA HIS A 41 25.17 19.65 -7.08
C HIS A 41 25.77 19.28 -5.73
N ILE A 42 26.62 18.26 -5.71
CA ILE A 42 27.28 17.80 -4.48
C ILE A 42 28.26 18.86 -3.98
N ASP A 43 28.91 19.61 -4.86
CA ASP A 43 29.86 20.65 -4.47
C ASP A 43 29.15 21.78 -3.72
N PHE A 44 27.99 22.22 -4.23
CA PHE A 44 27.15 23.19 -3.56
C PHE A 44 26.68 22.69 -2.18
N ILE A 45 26.14 21.47 -2.11
CA ILE A 45 25.64 20.89 -0.85
C ILE A 45 26.77 20.74 0.17
N THR A 46 27.95 20.28 -0.25
CA THR A 46 29.13 20.09 0.61
C THR A 46 29.59 21.43 1.18
N ALA A 47 29.77 22.44 0.32
CA ALA A 47 30.18 23.78 0.75
C ALA A 47 29.14 24.41 1.69
N ALA A 48 27.86 24.40 1.32
CA ALA A 48 26.80 24.99 2.13
C ALA A 48 26.66 24.29 3.49
N SER A 49 26.74 22.96 3.53
CA SER A 49 26.69 22.18 4.76
C SER A 49 27.90 22.48 5.66
N ASN A 50 29.11 22.57 5.09
CA ASN A 50 30.33 22.84 5.87
C ASN A 50 30.36 24.27 6.41
N LEU A 51 29.95 25.27 5.63
CA LEU A 51 29.81 26.65 6.11
C LEU A 51 28.82 26.72 7.29
N ARG A 52 27.70 26.01 7.21
CA ARG A 52 26.77 25.92 8.33
C ARG A 52 27.37 25.16 9.51
N ALA A 53 28.13 24.09 9.27
CA ALA A 53 28.79 23.33 10.32
C ALA A 53 29.76 24.20 11.14
N GLU A 54 30.54 25.05 10.46
CA GLU A 54 31.47 25.99 11.11
C GLU A 54 30.76 26.97 12.05
N ASN A 55 29.58 27.50 11.65
CA ASN A 55 28.79 28.38 12.52
C ASN A 55 28.44 27.75 13.88
N TYR A 56 28.26 26.42 13.92
CA TYR A 56 27.89 25.68 15.13
C TYR A 56 29.03 24.84 15.70
N LYS A 57 30.27 25.02 15.21
CA LYS A 57 31.44 24.23 15.61
C LYS A 57 31.25 22.72 15.42
N ILE A 58 30.49 22.33 14.40
CA ILE A 58 30.32 20.94 13.97
C ILE A 58 31.49 20.58 13.03
N ALA A 59 32.02 19.37 13.14
CA ALA A 59 33.07 18.90 12.24
C ALA A 59 32.58 18.86 10.79
N THR A 60 33.38 19.41 9.87
CA THR A 60 33.09 19.40 8.43
C THR A 60 33.15 17.99 7.85
N ALA A 61 32.47 17.78 6.72
CA ALA A 61 32.47 16.53 5.98
C ALA A 61 33.04 16.74 4.58
N ASP A 62 33.74 15.73 4.06
CA ASP A 62 34.20 15.76 2.68
C ASP A 62 33.04 15.55 1.68
N ARG A 63 33.37 15.69 0.39
CA ARG A 63 32.44 15.53 -0.73
C ARG A 63 31.83 14.12 -0.77
N HIS A 64 32.62 13.08 -0.50
CA HIS A 64 32.16 11.69 -0.56
C HIS A 64 31.14 11.37 0.55
N LYS A 65 31.43 11.78 1.78
CA LYS A 65 30.51 11.63 2.93
C LYS A 65 29.25 12.46 2.73
N THR A 66 29.38 13.66 2.16
CA THR A 66 28.22 14.48 1.82
C THR A 66 27.36 13.84 0.73
N LYS A 67 27.98 13.35 -0.35
CA LYS A 67 27.30 12.60 -1.43
C LYS A 67 26.59 11.36 -0.90
N PHE A 68 27.24 10.62 -0.01
CA PHE A 68 26.67 9.44 0.64
C PHE A 68 25.37 9.77 1.39
N ILE A 69 25.40 10.82 2.22
CA ILE A 69 24.25 11.21 3.07
C ILE A 69 23.16 11.91 2.24
N ALA A 70 23.51 12.96 1.49
CA ALA A 70 22.56 13.75 0.70
C ALA A 70 21.93 12.95 -0.45
N GLY A 71 22.73 12.07 -1.05
CA GLY A 71 22.30 11.16 -2.10
C GLY A 71 21.57 9.91 -1.62
N LYS A 72 21.44 9.71 -0.30
CA LYS A 72 20.83 8.51 0.33
C LYS A 72 21.38 7.21 -0.28
N ILE A 73 22.69 7.14 -0.46
CA ILE A 73 23.35 5.99 -1.09
C ILE A 73 23.23 4.78 -0.15
N ILE A 74 22.72 3.67 -0.68
CA ILE A 74 22.71 2.38 0.03
C ILE A 74 24.04 1.68 -0.27
N PRO A 75 24.92 1.44 0.72
CA PRO A 75 26.15 0.70 0.51
C PRO A 75 25.85 -0.70 -0.02
N ALA A 76 26.53 -1.10 -1.09
CA ALA A 76 26.37 -2.42 -1.68
C ALA A 76 27.73 -2.96 -2.16
N ILE A 77 27.89 -4.28 -2.04
CA ILE A 77 29.04 -5.02 -2.56
C ILE A 77 28.57 -6.37 -3.10
N ALA A 78 29.26 -6.88 -4.12
CA ALA A 78 28.88 -8.11 -4.82
C ALA A 78 28.86 -9.35 -3.91
N THR A 79 29.71 -9.40 -2.88
CA THR A 79 29.83 -10.54 -1.96
C THR A 79 28.52 -10.82 -1.22
N THR A 80 27.91 -9.81 -0.61
CA THR A 80 26.61 -9.95 0.08
C THR A 80 25.49 -10.30 -0.92
N THR A 81 25.52 -9.72 -2.12
CA THR A 81 24.51 -9.98 -3.17
C THR A 81 24.55 -11.43 -3.63
N ALA A 82 25.75 -11.95 -3.92
CA ALA A 82 25.93 -13.35 -4.33
C ALA A 82 25.49 -14.32 -3.23
N LEU A 83 25.84 -14.02 -1.97
CA LEU A 83 25.47 -14.84 -0.83
C LEU A 83 23.96 -14.90 -0.64
N VAL A 84 23.29 -13.74 -0.58
CA VAL A 84 21.83 -13.67 -0.39
C VAL A 84 21.10 -14.36 -1.54
N THR A 85 21.57 -14.18 -2.78
CA THR A 85 21.01 -14.87 -3.95
C THR A 85 21.14 -16.39 -3.82
N GLY A 86 22.29 -16.89 -3.38
CA GLY A 86 22.49 -18.31 -3.10
C GLY A 86 21.49 -18.86 -2.09
N LEU A 87 21.26 -18.15 -0.98
CA LEU A 87 20.26 -18.54 0.03
C LEU A 87 18.83 -18.56 -0.52
N VAL A 88 18.46 -17.57 -1.35
CA VAL A 88 17.15 -17.53 -2.02
C VAL A 88 16.94 -18.74 -2.92
N VAL A 89 17.97 -19.16 -3.68
CA VAL A 89 17.89 -20.35 -4.54
C VAL A 89 17.72 -21.64 -3.72
N LEU A 90 18.28 -21.71 -2.51
CA LEU A 90 18.04 -22.84 -1.61
C LEU A 90 16.57 -22.91 -1.15
N GLU A 91 15.93 -21.77 -0.87
CA GLU A 91 14.50 -21.73 -0.56
C GLU A 91 13.63 -22.03 -1.80
N LEU A 92 14.08 -21.66 -3.00
CA LEU A 92 13.36 -21.96 -4.25
C LEU A 92 13.15 -23.47 -4.44
N TYR A 93 14.13 -24.31 -4.09
CA TYR A 93 13.95 -25.77 -4.17
C TYR A 93 12.77 -26.26 -3.33
N LYS A 94 12.51 -25.64 -2.17
CA LYS A 94 11.41 -26.00 -1.27
C LYS A 94 10.05 -25.68 -1.88
N ILE A 95 9.96 -24.55 -2.58
CA ILE A 95 8.75 -24.14 -3.32
C ILE A 95 8.50 -25.10 -4.48
N ILE A 96 9.53 -25.47 -5.24
CA ILE A 96 9.41 -26.40 -6.37
C ILE A 96 9.00 -27.81 -5.90
N ASP A 97 9.50 -28.25 -4.75
CA ASP A 97 9.11 -29.51 -4.09
C ASP A 97 7.68 -29.47 -3.50
N GLY A 98 7.03 -28.29 -3.50
CA GLY A 98 5.66 -28.13 -2.99
C GLY A 98 5.55 -28.31 -1.47
N LYS A 99 6.59 -27.97 -0.71
CA LYS A 99 6.62 -28.13 0.74
C LYS A 99 5.53 -27.29 1.42
N ASP A 100 4.74 -27.94 2.26
CA ASP A 100 3.66 -27.39 3.08
C ASP A 100 4.02 -27.26 4.57
N ASP A 101 5.04 -27.99 5.02
CA ASP A 101 5.62 -27.87 6.36
C ASP A 101 6.47 -26.59 6.50
N ILE A 102 5.98 -25.66 7.32
CA ILE A 102 6.60 -24.35 7.57
C ILE A 102 7.99 -24.46 8.20
N GLU A 103 8.24 -25.51 8.99
CA GLU A 103 9.52 -25.72 9.70
C GLU A 103 10.67 -25.94 8.72
N GLN A 104 10.37 -26.36 7.49
CA GLN A 104 11.36 -26.60 6.44
C GLN A 104 11.89 -25.30 5.83
N TYR A 105 11.13 -24.22 5.87
CA TYR A 105 11.53 -22.91 5.35
C TYR A 105 12.45 -22.18 6.33
N LYS A 106 13.32 -21.32 5.80
CA LYS A 106 14.27 -20.55 6.62
C LYS A 106 14.40 -19.10 6.12
N ASN A 107 14.06 -18.16 6.98
CA ASN A 107 14.45 -16.76 6.80
C ASN A 107 15.93 -16.61 7.18
N GLY A 108 16.74 -16.08 6.26
CA GLY A 108 18.18 -15.88 6.47
C GLY A 108 18.55 -14.45 6.87
N PHE A 109 19.34 -14.30 7.92
CA PHE A 109 19.88 -13.03 8.40
C PHE A 109 21.41 -13.11 8.41
N VAL A 110 22.08 -12.19 7.72
CA VAL A 110 23.52 -12.27 7.50
C VAL A 110 24.22 -10.94 7.80
N ASN A 111 25.39 -11.01 8.42
CA ASN A 111 26.31 -9.90 8.54
C ASN A 111 27.75 -10.39 8.34
N LEU A 112 28.27 -10.20 7.12
CA LEU A 112 29.61 -10.63 6.73
C LEU A 112 30.74 -9.86 7.39
N ALA A 113 30.47 -8.71 8.01
CA ALA A 113 31.49 -8.01 8.81
C ALA A 113 31.79 -8.75 10.12
N LEU A 114 30.81 -9.49 10.68
CA LEU A 114 30.93 -10.31 11.89
C LEU A 114 31.01 -11.82 11.62
N PRO A 115 31.18 -12.23 10.36
CA PRO A 115 30.69 -13.52 9.84
C PRO A 115 29.45 -14.14 10.51
N PHE A 116 28.41 -13.34 10.80
CA PHE A 116 27.19 -13.84 11.43
C PHE A 116 26.19 -14.38 10.40
N PHE A 117 25.64 -15.55 10.70
CA PHE A 117 24.56 -16.21 9.96
C PHE A 117 23.51 -16.70 10.96
N GLY A 118 22.30 -16.15 10.85
CA GLY A 118 21.14 -16.57 11.63
C GLY A 118 20.04 -17.04 10.71
N PHE A 119 19.35 -18.11 11.10
CA PHE A 119 18.17 -18.58 10.41
C PHE A 119 17.02 -18.69 11.41
N SER A 120 15.83 -18.28 10.98
CA SER A 120 14.60 -18.50 11.73
C SER A 120 13.56 -19.16 10.86
N GLU A 121 12.62 -19.85 11.48
CA GLU A 121 11.38 -20.24 10.81
C GLU A 121 10.59 -18.99 10.40
N PRO A 122 9.84 -19.02 9.28
CA PRO A 122 8.82 -18.03 8.98
C PRO A 122 7.71 -18.01 10.03
N ILE A 123 7.05 -16.87 10.17
CA ILE A 123 5.90 -16.75 11.06
C ILE A 123 4.68 -17.32 10.34
N ALA A 124 3.95 -18.22 11.00
CA ALA A 124 2.68 -18.75 10.48
C ALA A 124 1.67 -17.62 10.26
N SER A 125 0.87 -17.74 9.19
CA SER A 125 -0.20 -16.79 8.93
C SER A 125 -1.24 -16.80 10.07
N PRO A 126 -1.73 -15.62 10.49
CA PRO A 126 -2.72 -15.54 11.56
C PRO A 126 -4.02 -16.22 11.13
N LYS A 127 -4.59 -17.03 12.02
CA LYS A 127 -5.85 -17.72 11.80
C LYS A 127 -7.01 -16.97 12.47
N GLY A 128 -8.15 -16.95 11.80
CA GLY A 128 -9.43 -16.48 12.32
C GLY A 128 -10.42 -17.64 12.42
N LYS A 129 -11.55 -17.39 13.09
CA LYS A 129 -12.64 -18.36 13.24
C LYS A 129 -13.98 -17.65 13.20
N TYR A 130 -15.00 -18.31 12.65
CA TYR A 130 -16.41 -17.89 12.75
C TYR A 130 -17.30 -19.13 12.87
N GLN A 131 -18.50 -18.98 13.43
CA GLN A 131 -19.48 -20.07 13.52
C GLN A 131 -20.37 -20.11 12.28
N GLY A 132 -20.15 -21.11 11.42
CA GLY A 132 -21.01 -21.38 10.28
C GLY A 132 -22.18 -22.30 10.63
N LYS A 133 -23.09 -22.51 9.67
CA LYS A 133 -24.26 -23.41 9.86
C LYS A 133 -23.90 -24.86 10.24
N ASN A 134 -22.73 -25.32 9.82
CA ASN A 134 -22.26 -26.70 10.03
C ASN A 134 -21.18 -26.78 11.13
N GLY A 135 -20.99 -25.73 11.92
CA GLY A 135 -19.99 -25.62 12.98
C GLY A 135 -18.91 -24.57 12.72
N GLU A 136 -17.88 -24.59 13.57
CA GLU A 136 -16.77 -23.65 13.52
C GLU A 136 -15.97 -23.78 12.22
N VAL A 137 -15.73 -22.66 11.54
CA VAL A 137 -14.92 -22.57 10.33
C VAL A 137 -13.63 -21.81 10.66
N VAL A 138 -12.48 -22.43 10.38
CA VAL A 138 -11.16 -21.79 10.51
C VAL A 138 -10.79 -21.15 9.18
N ILE A 139 -10.33 -19.90 9.24
CA ILE A 139 -9.90 -19.12 8.08
C ILE A 139 -8.46 -18.64 8.24
N ASP A 140 -7.76 -18.49 7.14
CA ASP A 140 -6.49 -17.79 7.05
C ASP A 140 -6.73 -16.30 6.79
N LYS A 141 -6.33 -15.44 7.72
CA LYS A 141 -6.61 -13.98 7.61
C LYS A 141 -5.80 -13.30 6.49
N LEU A 142 -4.76 -13.96 5.95
CA LEU A 142 -3.92 -13.40 4.90
C LEU A 142 -4.23 -13.99 3.52
N TRP A 143 -4.46 -15.31 3.46
CA TRP A 143 -4.50 -16.03 2.18
C TRP A 143 -5.91 -16.42 1.72
N ASP A 144 -6.85 -16.60 2.66
CA ASP A 144 -8.21 -16.95 2.27
C ASP A 144 -8.91 -15.74 1.67
N ARG A 145 -9.89 -16.04 0.81
CA ARG A 145 -10.83 -15.08 0.22
C ARG A 145 -12.09 -15.82 -0.18
N PHE A 146 -13.19 -15.10 -0.31
CA PHE A 146 -14.37 -15.62 -0.97
C PHE A 146 -14.35 -15.24 -2.45
N ASP A 147 -14.38 -16.22 -3.34
CA ASP A 147 -14.60 -15.95 -4.76
C ASP A 147 -16.10 -15.90 -5.05
N THR A 148 -16.53 -14.88 -5.80
CA THR A 148 -17.90 -14.79 -6.31
C THR A 148 -17.92 -14.44 -7.79
N GLU A 149 -18.98 -14.85 -8.47
CA GLU A 149 -19.32 -14.37 -9.81
C GLU A 149 -20.18 -13.11 -9.74
N ASP A 150 -20.47 -12.52 -10.90
CA ASP A 150 -21.29 -11.32 -11.02
C ASP A 150 -22.79 -11.62 -10.87
N VAL A 151 -23.14 -12.02 -9.65
CA VAL A 151 -24.50 -12.30 -9.18
C VAL A 151 -25.20 -11.01 -8.74
N THR A 152 -26.51 -11.09 -8.49
CA THR A 152 -27.23 -9.95 -7.89
C THR A 152 -26.85 -9.77 -6.42
N LEU A 153 -27.01 -8.56 -5.89
CA LEU A 153 -26.80 -8.29 -4.46
C LEU A 153 -27.66 -9.21 -3.59
N GLU A 154 -28.92 -9.46 -3.97
CA GLU A 154 -29.81 -10.40 -3.25
C GLU A 154 -29.24 -11.83 -3.21
N GLN A 155 -28.75 -12.34 -4.35
CA GLN A 155 -28.12 -13.66 -4.42
C GLN A 155 -26.83 -13.70 -3.60
N PHE A 156 -26.03 -12.64 -3.65
CA PHE A 156 -24.81 -12.52 -2.88
C PHE A 156 -25.06 -12.61 -1.37
N LEU A 157 -26.02 -11.83 -0.86
CA LEU A 157 -26.43 -11.87 0.55
C LEU A 157 -26.93 -13.27 0.94
N LYS A 158 -27.75 -13.90 0.09
CA LYS A 158 -28.23 -15.27 0.32
C LYS A 158 -27.08 -16.30 0.36
N ASN A 159 -26.09 -16.20 -0.53
CA ASN A 159 -24.96 -17.12 -0.57
C ASN A 159 -24.13 -17.09 0.73
N PHE A 160 -23.97 -15.92 1.34
CA PHE A 160 -23.31 -15.78 2.64
C PHE A 160 -24.20 -16.24 3.79
N ALA A 161 -25.50 -15.92 3.75
CA ALA A 161 -26.47 -16.45 4.72
C ALA A 161 -26.49 -17.99 4.70
N ASP A 162 -26.33 -18.63 3.54
CA ASP A 162 -26.23 -20.09 3.40
C ASP A 162 -24.94 -20.67 4.01
N LYS A 163 -23.89 -19.85 4.19
CA LYS A 163 -22.67 -20.20 4.92
C LYS A 163 -22.77 -19.93 6.44
N GLY A 164 -23.86 -19.30 6.89
CA GLY A 164 -24.03 -18.88 8.28
C GLY A 164 -23.43 -17.50 8.59
N LEU A 165 -23.27 -16.66 7.57
CA LEU A 165 -22.78 -15.29 7.69
C LEU A 165 -23.86 -14.31 7.24
N GLU A 166 -24.34 -13.47 8.15
CA GLU A 166 -25.25 -12.38 7.83
C GLU A 166 -24.45 -11.11 7.54
N ILE A 167 -24.41 -10.70 6.28
CA ILE A 167 -23.63 -9.52 5.86
C ILE A 167 -24.28 -8.25 6.40
N THR A 168 -23.52 -7.47 7.17
CA THR A 168 -23.94 -6.18 7.71
C THR A 168 -23.55 -5.02 6.80
N MET A 169 -22.36 -5.04 6.18
CA MET A 169 -21.92 -4.03 5.21
C MET A 169 -21.10 -4.63 4.07
N ILE A 170 -21.19 -4.00 2.89
CA ILE A 170 -20.36 -4.30 1.72
C ILE A 170 -19.78 -2.99 1.20
N SER A 171 -18.47 -2.93 1.00
CA SER A 171 -17.79 -1.78 0.41
C SER A 171 -16.80 -2.19 -0.68
N SER A 172 -16.56 -1.27 -1.61
CA SER A 172 -15.50 -1.37 -2.62
C SER A 172 -14.66 -0.10 -2.55
N GLY A 173 -13.43 -0.21 -2.06
CA GLY A 173 -12.60 0.95 -1.74
C GLY A 173 -13.29 1.85 -0.72
N VAL A 174 -13.57 3.10 -1.10
CA VAL A 174 -14.25 4.08 -0.23
C VAL A 174 -15.78 4.12 -0.40
N SER A 175 -16.33 3.31 -1.31
CA SER A 175 -17.76 3.32 -1.63
C SER A 175 -18.52 2.25 -0.85
N LEU A 176 -19.43 2.67 0.03
CA LEU A 176 -20.34 1.78 0.76
C LEU A 176 -21.51 1.35 -0.15
N LEU A 177 -21.45 0.11 -0.62
CA LEU A 177 -22.36 -0.47 -1.62
C LEU A 177 -23.65 -0.96 -0.97
N TYR A 178 -23.57 -1.52 0.24
CA TYR A 178 -24.70 -2.04 0.99
C TYR A 178 -24.46 -1.89 2.49
N ALA A 179 -25.53 -1.65 3.23
CA ALA A 179 -25.56 -1.74 4.69
C ALA A 179 -26.95 -2.24 5.13
N SER A 180 -26.99 -3.15 6.10
CA SER A 180 -28.22 -3.74 6.63
C SER A 180 -29.15 -2.69 7.25
N PHE A 181 -28.59 -1.64 7.85
CA PHE A 181 -29.31 -0.53 8.47
C PHE A 181 -29.79 0.57 7.49
N TYR A 182 -29.60 0.40 6.18
CA TYR A 182 -30.21 1.33 5.22
C TYR A 182 -31.74 1.23 5.19
N PRO A 183 -32.45 2.35 4.94
CA PRO A 183 -33.90 2.31 4.80
C PRO A 183 -34.33 1.32 3.72
N ALA A 184 -35.41 0.57 3.96
CA ALA A 184 -35.87 -0.48 3.06
C ALA A 184 -36.03 -0.01 1.60
N ALA A 185 -36.48 1.23 1.38
CA ALA A 185 -36.59 1.83 0.06
C ALA A 185 -35.24 1.89 -0.68
N LYS A 186 -34.15 2.24 0.01
CA LYS A 186 -32.81 2.36 -0.57
C LYS A 186 -32.21 1.00 -0.93
N ASN A 187 -32.46 -0.02 -0.10
CA ASN A 187 -31.99 -1.38 -0.37
C ASN A 187 -32.83 -2.05 -1.47
N LYS A 188 -34.13 -1.76 -1.55
CA LYS A 188 -35.02 -2.31 -2.58
C LYS A 188 -34.53 -2.05 -4.00
N ASP A 189 -33.96 -0.87 -4.26
CA ASP A 189 -33.42 -0.51 -5.58
C ASP A 189 -32.03 -1.14 -5.85
N ARG A 190 -31.31 -1.57 -4.80
CA ARG A 190 -29.95 -2.14 -4.91
C ARG A 190 -29.93 -3.66 -4.99
N LEU A 191 -30.86 -4.34 -4.29
CA LEU A 191 -30.98 -5.80 -4.25
C LEU A 191 -30.98 -6.49 -5.63
N PRO A 192 -31.71 -5.98 -6.65
CA PRO A 192 -31.74 -6.62 -7.96
C PRO A 192 -30.51 -6.33 -8.84
N LEU A 193 -29.68 -5.33 -8.50
CA LEU A 193 -28.50 -4.98 -9.28
C LEU A 193 -27.44 -6.07 -9.16
N LYS A 194 -26.72 -6.31 -10.26
CA LYS A 194 -25.49 -7.11 -10.21
C LYS A 194 -24.40 -6.41 -9.41
N LEU A 195 -23.47 -7.16 -8.83
CA LEU A 195 -22.38 -6.59 -8.05
C LEU A 195 -21.53 -5.60 -8.88
N SER A 196 -21.28 -5.89 -10.15
CA SER A 196 -20.60 -4.96 -11.07
C SER A 196 -21.38 -3.65 -11.28
N GLU A 197 -22.66 -3.75 -11.63
CA GLU A 197 -23.56 -2.62 -11.83
C GLU A 197 -23.72 -1.78 -10.56
N LEU A 198 -23.78 -2.44 -9.40
CA LEU A 198 -23.86 -1.78 -8.09
C LEU A 198 -22.62 -0.93 -7.83
N VAL A 199 -21.43 -1.44 -8.12
CA VAL A 199 -20.18 -0.68 -8.01
C VAL A 199 -20.21 0.56 -8.90
N GLU A 200 -20.58 0.39 -10.18
CA GLU A 200 -20.61 1.51 -11.13
C GLU A 200 -21.64 2.57 -10.74
N THR A 201 -22.81 2.14 -10.28
CA THR A 201 -23.91 3.01 -9.87
C THR A 201 -23.53 3.84 -8.65
N ILE A 202 -22.94 3.23 -7.62
CA ILE A 202 -22.62 3.92 -6.36
C ILE A 202 -21.36 4.76 -6.48
N SER A 203 -20.32 4.26 -7.15
CA SER A 203 -19.08 5.01 -7.38
C SER A 203 -19.23 6.11 -8.45
N LYS A 204 -20.29 6.06 -9.26
CA LYS A 204 -20.53 6.89 -10.44
C LYS A 204 -19.39 6.83 -11.46
N LYS A 205 -18.65 5.71 -11.48
CA LYS A 205 -17.53 5.47 -12.37
C LYS A 205 -17.65 4.05 -12.95
N PRO A 206 -17.51 3.88 -14.27
CA PRO A 206 -17.50 2.55 -14.86
C PRO A 206 -16.27 1.77 -14.39
N ILE A 207 -16.40 0.45 -14.27
CA ILE A 207 -15.27 -0.43 -14.01
C ILE A 207 -14.43 -0.50 -15.30
N PRO A 208 -13.13 -0.15 -15.24
CA PRO A 208 -12.26 -0.18 -16.43
C PRO A 208 -12.34 -1.52 -17.19
N GLU A 209 -12.30 -1.46 -18.53
CA GLU A 209 -12.46 -2.66 -19.38
C GLU A 209 -11.38 -3.73 -19.11
N HIS A 210 -10.16 -3.30 -18.79
CA HIS A 210 -9.04 -4.21 -18.49
C HIS A 210 -9.14 -4.88 -17.11
N GLN A 211 -10.03 -4.42 -16.24
CA GLN A 211 -10.16 -4.93 -14.88
C GLN A 211 -10.95 -6.25 -14.86
N LYS A 212 -10.26 -7.32 -14.46
CA LYS A 212 -10.83 -8.69 -14.39
C LYS A 212 -11.42 -9.06 -13.04
N ASN A 213 -11.03 -8.37 -11.98
CA ASN A 213 -11.50 -8.65 -10.63
C ASN A 213 -11.86 -7.37 -9.88
N VAL A 214 -12.87 -7.43 -9.03
CA VAL A 214 -13.22 -6.36 -8.08
C VAL A 214 -13.15 -6.93 -6.67
N ILE A 215 -12.57 -6.19 -5.74
CA ILE A 215 -12.46 -6.60 -4.33
C ILE A 215 -13.56 -5.92 -3.53
N PHE A 216 -14.26 -6.70 -2.70
CA PHE A 216 -15.19 -6.20 -1.70
C PHE A 216 -14.69 -6.49 -0.30
N GLU A 217 -14.74 -5.47 0.53
CA GLU A 217 -14.62 -5.61 1.99
C GLU A 217 -16.02 -5.78 2.57
N ILE A 218 -16.19 -6.81 3.38
CA ILE A 218 -17.48 -7.14 4.00
C ILE A 218 -17.35 -7.25 5.52
N THR A 219 -18.37 -6.82 6.22
CA THR A 219 -18.58 -7.13 7.63
C THR A 219 -19.78 -8.04 7.74
N ALA A 220 -19.74 -9.00 8.66
CA ALA A 220 -20.81 -9.95 8.86
C ALA A 220 -20.93 -10.36 10.33
N GLU A 221 -22.13 -10.73 10.71
CA GLU A 221 -22.43 -11.43 11.96
C GLU A 221 -22.50 -12.94 11.66
N ASP A 222 -22.03 -13.78 12.60
CA ASP A 222 -22.12 -15.23 12.46
C ASP A 222 -23.40 -15.80 13.09
N THR A 223 -23.55 -17.12 13.13
CA THR A 223 -24.75 -17.77 13.71
C THR A 223 -24.96 -17.55 15.21
N THR A 224 -24.00 -16.93 15.90
CA THR A 224 -24.11 -16.51 17.31
C THR A 224 -24.52 -15.05 17.48
N GLU A 225 -24.80 -14.34 16.37
CA GLU A 225 -25.13 -12.92 16.35
C GLU A 225 -23.96 -12.03 16.82
N GLU A 226 -22.73 -12.52 16.73
CA GLU A 226 -21.51 -11.76 17.00
C GLU A 226 -20.85 -11.27 15.70
N ASP A 227 -20.34 -10.04 15.70
CA ASP A 227 -19.53 -9.48 14.61
C ASP A 227 -18.24 -10.30 14.42
N VAL A 228 -18.01 -10.79 13.21
CA VAL A 228 -16.83 -11.58 12.87
C VAL A 228 -15.97 -10.94 11.79
N GLU A 229 -14.65 -11.06 11.96
CA GLU A 229 -13.68 -10.69 10.94
C GLU A 229 -13.52 -11.84 9.94
N ILE A 230 -13.93 -11.61 8.70
CA ILE A 230 -13.89 -12.59 7.62
C ILE A 230 -13.07 -12.07 6.43
N PRO A 231 -12.54 -12.97 5.56
CA PRO A 231 -11.72 -12.53 4.46
C PRO A 231 -12.49 -11.70 3.43
N PHE A 232 -11.75 -10.91 2.66
CA PHE A 232 -12.32 -10.13 1.57
C PHE A 232 -12.94 -11.03 0.49
N VAL A 233 -13.79 -10.43 -0.33
CA VAL A 233 -14.45 -11.09 -1.45
C VAL A 233 -13.85 -10.63 -2.77
N GLN A 234 -13.51 -11.57 -3.64
CA GLN A 234 -13.06 -11.31 -5.00
C GLN A 234 -14.18 -11.64 -5.98
N LEU A 235 -14.75 -10.60 -6.59
CA LEU A 235 -15.64 -10.73 -7.74
C LEU A 235 -14.81 -11.00 -8.99
N LYS A 236 -15.03 -12.14 -9.65
CA LYS A 236 -14.44 -12.46 -10.96
C LYS A 236 -15.35 -11.94 -12.06
N MET A 237 -14.86 -10.94 -12.80
CA MET A 237 -15.55 -10.38 -13.96
C MET A 237 -15.35 -11.33 -15.15
N ARG A 238 -16.44 -11.94 -15.62
CA ARG A 238 -16.45 -12.69 -16.89
C ARG A 238 -16.59 -11.70 -18.05
N LYS A 239 -15.49 -11.05 -18.43
CA LYS A 239 -15.39 -10.24 -19.66
C LYS A 239 -14.62 -11.02 -20.73
#